data_AF-A0A6A6GUT8-F1
#
_entry.id   AF-A0A6A6GUT8-F1
#
_cell.length_a   1.000
_cell.length_b   1.000
_cell.length_c   1.000
_cell.angle_alpha   90.00
_cell.angle_beta   90.00
_cell.angle_gamma   90.00
#
_symmetry.space_group_name_H-M   'P 1'
#
loop_
_entity.id
_entity.type
_entity.pdbx_description
1 polymer ?
#
loop_
_entity_poly.entity_id
_entity_poly.type
_entity_poly.pdbx_seq_one_letter_code
_entity_poly.pdbx_strand_id
1 'polypeptide(L)'
;MSEASDAASDTEPAASSSNADLHEAPNSQAAESQVTKRVDDFTEGWDTALAEPVRKDIIYRIECRDKYKELVGKFESTKPFGNLEIRPNRPAEDVASDDVETGAILEIVTHVRVFQYNSYYPPQPGLVVDGQGDTDLPRFLEDFPISSKQPTEVVVKSQILLNIIRQIVSYYPSQELTGDSITIKEPYPVLMHHLHDLTDLLSQSKEEAMQKSKEWEDPIHDPCHHLQVLLDFLQPTIRKVLRPTQQKLERPVPVVTFDTLWYMYRPGEDLYFKSTRVVGDKIEAGVMTEMSLEPIEDAGKR
;
A
#
# COMPACT_ATOMS: atom_id res chain seq x y z
N MET A 1 -30.65 18.02 -58.82
CA MET A 1 -29.43 17.82 -59.63
C MET A 1 -28.64 16.77 -58.88
N SER A 2 -28.95 15.49 -59.15
CA SER A 2 -28.23 14.63 -60.12
C SER A 2 -26.93 14.14 -59.49
N GLU A 3 -26.50 12.88 -59.48
CA GLU A 3 -26.91 11.55 -59.97
C GLU A 3 -25.88 10.62 -59.26
N ALA A 4 -26.27 9.53 -58.59
CA ALA A 4 -26.46 8.16 -59.12
C ALA A 4 -25.16 7.39 -59.46
N SER A 5 -25.26 6.07 -59.22
CA SER A 5 -24.49 4.93 -59.75
C SER A 5 -23.28 4.41 -58.95
N ASP A 6 -22.97 3.12 -58.90
CA ASP A 6 -23.73 1.84 -58.88
C ASP A 6 -22.70 0.69 -58.84
N ALA A 7 -23.18 -0.52 -58.47
CA ALA A 7 -22.68 -1.86 -58.81
C ALA A 7 -21.33 -2.34 -58.22
N ALA A 8 -21.22 -3.43 -57.44
CA ALA A 8 -21.64 -4.84 -57.57
C ALA A 8 -20.58 -5.78 -58.22
N SER A 9 -20.31 -6.91 -57.56
CA SER A 9 -19.87 -8.24 -58.05
C SER A 9 -19.13 -8.97 -56.91
N ASP A 10 -19.75 -9.90 -56.17
CA ASP A 10 -19.87 -11.35 -56.46
C ASP A 10 -18.56 -12.04 -56.86
N THR A 11 -18.16 -13.09 -56.12
CA THR A 11 -17.83 -14.47 -56.59
C THR A 11 -17.42 -15.39 -55.41
N GLU A 12 -18.23 -16.40 -55.14
CA GLU A 12 -18.01 -17.66 -54.37
C GLU A 12 -17.26 -18.72 -55.24
N PRO A 13 -17.02 -20.02 -54.87
CA PRO A 13 -16.82 -20.70 -53.57
C PRO A 13 -15.70 -21.81 -53.61
N ALA A 14 -15.66 -22.59 -52.50
CA ALA A 14 -15.33 -24.03 -52.40
C ALA A 14 -13.87 -24.51 -52.19
N ALA A 15 -13.63 -25.20 -51.06
CA ALA A 15 -13.13 -26.59 -51.02
C ALA A 15 -13.16 -27.19 -49.60
N SER A 16 -13.56 -28.46 -49.57
CA SER A 16 -13.76 -29.43 -48.50
C SER A 16 -12.50 -30.22 -48.09
N SER A 17 -12.42 -30.73 -46.84
CA SER A 17 -11.97 -32.09 -46.45
C SER A 17 -11.93 -32.18 -44.90
N SER A 18 -12.75 -33.00 -44.22
CA SER A 18 -12.49 -34.38 -43.73
C SER A 18 -11.38 -34.47 -42.65
N ASN A 19 -11.54 -35.08 -41.47
CA ASN A 19 -11.93 -36.47 -41.17
C ASN A 19 -12.45 -36.62 -39.73
N ALA A 20 -13.26 -37.65 -39.52
CA ALA A 20 -13.76 -38.16 -38.25
C ALA A 20 -13.14 -39.53 -37.91
N ASP A 21 -13.04 -39.79 -36.60
CA ASP A 21 -13.11 -41.05 -35.82
C ASP A 21 -12.33 -42.33 -36.23
N LEU A 22 -11.61 -42.91 -35.26
CA LEU A 22 -11.94 -44.20 -34.59
C LEU A 22 -10.73 -44.78 -33.80
N HIS A 23 -11.05 -45.68 -32.85
CA HIS A 23 -10.24 -46.52 -31.94
C HIS A 23 -10.20 -46.04 -30.47
N GLU A 24 -10.44 -46.83 -29.42
CA GLU A 24 -10.96 -48.19 -29.20
C GLU A 24 -11.08 -48.34 -27.65
N ALA A 25 -12.05 -49.12 -27.16
CA ALA A 25 -12.24 -49.48 -25.73
C ALA A 25 -11.19 -50.56 -25.29
N PRO A 26 -11.22 -51.25 -24.10
CA PRO A 26 -12.24 -51.31 -23.05
C PRO A 26 -11.73 -51.49 -21.59
N ASN A 27 -12.71 -51.82 -20.76
CA ASN A 27 -12.86 -51.95 -19.31
C ASN A 27 -12.42 -53.32 -18.72
N SER A 28 -12.04 -53.29 -17.42
CA SER A 28 -12.33 -54.26 -16.34
C SER A 28 -11.53 -55.56 -16.08
N GLN A 29 -11.50 -55.86 -14.76
CA GLN A 29 -11.20 -57.10 -14.01
C GLN A 29 -9.74 -57.32 -13.56
N ALA A 30 -9.40 -57.86 -12.39
CA ALA A 30 -10.06 -58.23 -11.12
C ALA A 30 -8.96 -58.86 -10.20
N ALA A 31 -9.32 -59.18 -8.94
CA ALA A 31 -8.66 -60.10 -7.97
C ALA A 31 -7.65 -59.46 -6.98
N GLU A 32 -8.00 -59.34 -5.67
CA GLU A 32 -7.79 -60.31 -4.56
C GLU A 32 -6.33 -60.28 -4.03
N SER A 33 -5.94 -60.29 -2.75
CA SER A 33 -6.58 -60.71 -1.49
C SER A 33 -5.74 -60.29 -0.25
N GLN A 34 -6.45 -60.08 0.87
CA GLN A 34 -6.15 -60.49 2.26
C GLN A 34 -5.02 -59.90 3.16
N VAL A 35 -5.48 -59.31 4.29
CA VAL A 35 -5.19 -59.65 5.71
C VAL A 35 -3.75 -59.44 6.23
N THR A 36 -3.52 -58.50 7.16
CA THR A 36 -3.50 -58.80 8.61
C THR A 36 -3.55 -57.54 9.50
N LYS A 37 -4.16 -57.74 10.66
CA LYS A 37 -4.36 -56.87 11.83
C LYS A 37 -3.08 -56.16 12.34
N ARG A 38 -3.23 -54.92 12.81
CA ARG A 38 -2.91 -54.56 14.21
C ARG A 38 -3.60 -53.25 14.60
N VAL A 39 -4.31 -53.36 15.70
CA VAL A 39 -5.04 -52.31 16.40
C VAL A 39 -4.09 -51.75 17.45
N ASP A 40 -4.05 -50.42 17.51
CA ASP A 40 -3.68 -49.51 18.60
C ASP A 40 -2.41 -49.81 19.41
N ASP A 41 -1.39 -48.98 19.22
CA ASP A 41 -0.67 -48.45 20.37
C ASP A 41 0.13 -47.17 20.03
N PHE A 42 0.12 -46.25 21.00
CA PHE A 42 1.08 -45.17 21.20
C PHE A 42 0.94 -43.86 20.38
N THR A 43 -0.05 -43.05 20.77
CA THR A 43 0.03 -41.59 20.73
C THR A 43 1.11 -41.10 21.70
N GLU A 44 2.11 -40.36 21.20
CA GLU A 44 2.80 -39.22 21.85
C GLU A 44 4.09 -38.89 21.06
N GLY A 45 3.89 -38.41 19.83
CA GLY A 45 4.90 -37.63 19.11
C GLY A 45 4.50 -36.17 19.23
N TRP A 46 5.27 -35.37 19.95
CA TRP A 46 5.08 -33.94 20.02
C TRP A 46 5.38 -33.37 18.62
N ASP A 47 4.34 -33.24 17.80
CA ASP A 47 4.34 -32.37 16.63
C ASP A 47 4.55 -30.94 17.12
N THR A 48 5.82 -30.62 17.37
CA THR A 48 6.30 -29.25 17.31
C THR A 48 6.42 -28.92 15.84
N ALA A 49 5.27 -28.92 15.14
CA ALA A 49 5.14 -28.18 13.91
C ALA A 49 5.38 -26.72 14.32
N LEU A 50 6.59 -26.24 14.06
CA LEU A 50 6.89 -24.81 14.03
C LEU A 50 5.78 -24.19 13.18
N ALA A 51 4.79 -23.59 13.84
CA ALA A 51 3.74 -22.88 13.14
C ALA A 51 4.45 -21.85 12.27
N GLU A 52 4.39 -22.04 10.95
CA GLU A 52 4.97 -21.07 10.03
C GLU A 52 4.40 -19.71 10.40
N PRO A 53 5.24 -18.68 10.59
CA PRO A 53 4.76 -17.39 11.04
C PRO A 53 3.73 -16.92 10.04
N VAL A 54 2.48 -16.70 10.49
CA VAL A 54 1.41 -16.15 9.67
C VAL A 54 1.90 -14.79 9.16
N ARG A 55 2.36 -14.77 7.91
CA ARG A 55 2.94 -13.58 7.28
C ARG A 55 1.81 -12.62 6.94
N LYS A 56 2.08 -11.32 7.13
CA LYS A 56 1.07 -10.26 7.08
C LYS A 56 1.43 -9.30 5.96
N ASP A 57 0.50 -9.00 5.06
CA ASP A 57 0.75 -8.07 3.94
C ASP A 57 1.08 -6.65 4.43
N ILE A 58 0.36 -6.18 5.45
CA ILE A 58 0.51 -4.85 6.04
C ILE A 58 0.66 -4.96 7.56
N ILE A 59 1.63 -4.22 8.10
CA ILE A 59 1.80 -4.03 9.55
C ILE A 59 1.63 -2.55 9.87
N TYR A 60 0.77 -2.23 10.82
CA TYR A 60 0.59 -0.89 11.34
C TYR A 60 1.44 -0.74 12.59
N ARG A 61 2.22 0.33 12.67
CA ARG A 61 3.08 0.65 13.80
C ARG A 61 2.75 2.04 14.33
N ILE A 62 2.65 2.18 15.66
CA ILE A 62 2.60 3.48 16.33
C ILE A 62 3.91 3.66 17.09
N GLU A 63 4.60 4.77 16.82
CA GLU A 63 5.74 5.21 17.62
C GLU A 63 5.34 6.41 18.47
N CYS A 64 5.40 6.23 19.78
CA CYS A 64 5.16 7.29 20.75
C CYS A 64 6.48 7.94 21.11
N ARG A 65 6.59 9.25 20.87
CA ARG A 65 7.76 10.05 21.24
C ARG A 65 7.39 11.12 22.25
N ASP A 66 8.30 11.40 23.17
CA ASP A 66 8.11 12.48 24.13
C ASP A 66 8.45 13.85 23.52
N LYS A 67 8.42 14.89 24.38
CA LYS A 67 8.78 16.27 23.98
C LYS A 67 10.25 16.44 23.57
N TYR A 68 11.14 15.52 23.98
CA TYR A 68 12.55 15.48 23.59
C TYR A 68 12.79 14.61 22.36
N LYS A 69 11.72 14.10 21.72
CA LYS A 69 11.73 13.19 20.56
C LYS A 69 12.26 11.79 20.89
N GLU A 70 12.43 11.46 22.17
CA GLU A 70 12.83 10.13 22.61
C GLU A 70 11.66 9.15 22.46
N LEU A 71 11.94 7.95 21.96
CA LEU A 71 10.95 6.90 21.80
C LEU A 71 10.57 6.36 23.19
N VAL A 72 9.31 6.54 23.56
CA VAL A 72 8.78 6.10 24.86
C VAL A 72 7.88 4.88 24.76
N GLY A 73 7.34 4.60 23.58
CA GLY A 73 6.50 3.43 23.33
C GLY A 73 6.42 3.07 21.85
N LYS A 74 6.23 1.78 21.57
CA LYS A 74 6.09 1.24 20.23
C LYS A 74 4.98 0.19 20.25
N PHE A 75 4.04 0.29 19.31
CA PHE A 75 2.92 -0.64 19.19
C PHE A 75 2.81 -1.14 17.77
N GLU A 76 2.45 -2.40 17.62
CA GLU A 76 2.26 -3.02 16.31
C GLU A 76 0.90 -3.70 16.24
N SER A 77 0.28 -3.63 15.08
CA SER A 77 -1.01 -4.25 14.81
C SER A 77 -1.08 -4.71 13.37
N THR A 78 -1.85 -5.75 13.12
CA THR A 78 -2.17 -6.22 11.75
C THR A 78 -3.34 -5.47 11.14
N LYS A 79 -4.08 -4.74 11.98
CA LYS A 79 -5.23 -3.94 11.59
C LYS A 79 -4.87 -2.46 11.75
N PRO A 80 -5.45 -1.58 10.91
CA PRO A 80 -5.30 -0.15 11.11
C PRO A 80 -5.71 0.19 12.55
N PHE A 81 -4.87 0.95 13.25
CA PHE A 81 -5.34 1.61 14.45
C PHE A 81 -6.52 2.49 14.04
N GLY A 82 -7.65 2.36 14.73
CA GLY A 82 -8.83 3.20 14.51
C GLY A 82 -8.48 4.68 14.60
N ASN A 83 -9.44 5.58 14.34
CA ASN A 83 -9.21 7.01 14.55
C ASN A 83 -8.58 7.19 15.94
N LEU A 84 -7.31 7.58 15.97
CA LEU A 84 -6.58 7.99 17.18
C LEU A 84 -7.22 9.31 17.61
N GLU A 85 -8.47 9.25 18.04
CA GLU A 85 -9.16 10.38 18.60
C GLU A 85 -8.45 10.69 19.90
N ILE A 86 -7.98 11.93 20.00
CA ILE A 86 -7.45 12.51 21.22
C ILE A 86 -8.58 12.47 22.25
N ARG A 87 -8.71 11.37 22.98
CA ARG A 87 -9.68 11.19 24.05
C ARG A 87 -9.00 10.63 25.29
N PRO A 88 -9.33 11.16 26.48
CA PRO A 88 -8.82 10.64 27.73
C PRO A 88 -9.55 9.34 28.11
N ASN A 89 -8.76 8.36 28.57
CA ASN A 89 -9.11 7.18 29.36
C ASN A 89 -10.21 6.25 28.82
N ARG A 90 -9.79 5.08 28.32
CA ARG A 90 -10.61 3.86 28.35
C ARG A 90 -9.70 2.62 28.27
N PRO A 91 -9.94 1.59 29.11
CA PRO A 91 -9.11 0.40 29.11
C PRO A 91 -9.32 -0.42 27.84
N ALA A 92 -8.22 -0.87 27.24
CA ALA A 92 -8.20 -1.87 26.18
C ALA A 92 -7.03 -2.87 26.34
N GLU A 93 -7.16 -4.02 25.68
CA GLU A 93 -6.47 -5.28 25.97
C GLU A 93 -5.19 -5.53 25.18
N ASP A 94 -4.38 -6.46 25.70
CA ASP A 94 -2.99 -6.71 25.32
C ASP A 94 -2.85 -7.32 23.91
N VAL A 95 -1.89 -6.80 23.12
CA VAL A 95 -1.39 -7.43 21.89
C VAL A 95 0.10 -7.70 22.06
N ALA A 96 0.46 -8.98 21.98
CA ALA A 96 1.83 -9.47 22.13
C ALA A 96 2.78 -8.88 21.09
N SER A 97 3.92 -8.39 21.58
CA SER A 97 5.10 -8.00 20.82
C SER A 97 5.98 -9.22 20.60
N ASP A 98 5.91 -9.80 19.41
CA ASP A 98 6.94 -10.70 18.89
C ASP A 98 7.67 -9.97 17.76
N ASP A 99 8.92 -9.59 18.03
CA ASP A 99 9.89 -9.07 17.05
C ASP A 99 10.32 -10.20 16.09
N VAL A 100 9.38 -10.77 15.35
CA VAL A 100 9.70 -11.56 14.16
C VAL A 100 9.82 -10.54 13.03
N GLU A 101 10.93 -10.59 12.32
CA GLU A 101 11.19 -9.89 11.07
C GLU A 101 10.18 -10.39 10.01
N THR A 102 8.92 -9.97 10.17
CA THR A 102 7.80 -10.38 9.35
C THR A 102 8.02 -9.81 7.96
N GLY A 103 8.01 -10.69 6.95
CA GLY A 103 8.11 -10.34 5.53
C GLY A 103 6.89 -9.58 5.00
N ALA A 104 6.50 -8.51 5.69
CA ALA A 104 5.41 -7.64 5.31
C ALA A 104 5.78 -6.84 4.06
N ILE A 105 4.77 -6.58 3.24
CA ILE A 105 4.93 -5.80 2.01
C ILE A 105 5.06 -4.32 2.39
N LEU A 106 4.17 -3.86 3.29
CA LEU A 106 4.11 -2.49 3.78
C LEU A 106 4.16 -2.45 5.31
N GLU A 107 4.87 -1.45 5.83
CA GLU A 107 4.75 -1.03 7.22
C GLU A 107 4.22 0.40 7.27
N ILE A 108 3.11 0.62 7.97
CA ILE A 108 2.46 1.92 8.12
C ILE A 108 2.82 2.49 9.48
N VAL A 109 3.69 3.50 9.53
CA VAL A 109 4.20 4.08 10.77
C VAL A 109 3.48 5.38 11.07
N THR A 110 2.79 5.43 12.21
CA THR A 110 2.20 6.66 12.73
C THR A 110 3.03 7.17 13.89
N HIS A 111 3.63 8.35 13.73
CA HIS A 111 4.34 8.99 14.82
C HIS A 111 3.40 9.86 15.66
N VAL A 112 3.41 9.61 16.96
CA VAL A 112 2.54 10.26 17.93
C VAL A 112 3.43 10.92 18.98
N ARG A 113 3.23 12.21 19.23
CA ARG A 113 3.85 12.87 20.38
C ARG A 113 2.93 12.74 21.57
N VAL A 114 3.49 12.36 22.70
CA VAL A 114 2.76 12.25 23.96
C VAL A 114 3.25 13.27 24.98
N PHE A 115 2.35 13.75 25.84
CA PHE A 115 2.78 14.51 27.00
C PHE A 115 3.41 13.56 28.01
N GLN A 116 4.63 13.87 28.43
CA GLN A 116 5.20 13.26 29.60
C GLN A 116 4.47 13.84 30.81
N TYR A 117 3.56 13.09 31.42
CA TYR A 117 3.18 13.41 32.79
C TYR A 117 4.45 13.32 33.64
N ASN A 118 4.58 14.26 34.57
CA ASN A 118 5.66 14.32 35.55
C ASN A 118 5.49 13.17 36.56
N SER A 119 5.43 11.93 36.08
CA SER A 119 5.36 10.73 36.87
C SER A 119 6.78 10.43 37.30
N TYR A 120 7.05 10.63 38.59
CA TYR A 120 8.28 10.24 39.28
C TYR A 120 8.54 8.72 39.29
N TYR A 121 7.78 7.93 38.53
CA TYR A 121 7.93 6.49 38.44
C TYR A 121 8.29 6.09 37.00
N PRO A 122 9.50 5.56 36.75
CA PRO A 122 9.79 4.91 35.47
C PRO A 122 8.82 3.73 35.29
N PRO A 123 8.36 3.45 34.05
CA PRO A 123 7.52 2.28 33.77
C PRO A 123 8.27 1.02 34.20
N GLN A 124 7.66 0.21 35.06
CA GLN A 124 8.26 -1.05 35.49
C GLN A 124 8.15 -2.09 34.37
N PRO A 125 9.27 -2.73 33.96
CA PRO A 125 9.21 -3.83 33.03
C PRO A 125 8.49 -5.04 33.67
N GLY A 126 7.45 -5.57 33.01
CA GLY A 126 6.97 -6.94 33.25
C GLY A 126 5.58 -7.14 33.87
N LEU A 127 4.65 -6.18 33.79
CA LEU A 127 3.26 -6.43 34.19
C LEU A 127 2.43 -6.95 33.01
N VAL A 128 2.20 -8.26 33.00
CA VAL A 128 1.14 -8.92 32.22
C VAL A 128 -0.13 -8.89 33.07
N VAL A 129 -1.22 -8.27 32.56
CA VAL A 129 -2.51 -8.22 33.25
C VAL A 129 -3.57 -8.79 32.33
N ASP A 130 -3.97 -10.03 32.59
CA ASP A 130 -5.07 -10.71 31.89
C ASP A 130 -6.40 -9.96 32.10
N GLY A 131 -7.09 -9.70 30.99
CA GLY A 131 -8.44 -9.15 30.96
C GLY A 131 -9.03 -9.38 29.57
N GLN A 132 -10.35 -9.63 29.50
CA GLN A 132 -11.09 -10.16 28.36
C GLN A 132 -12.21 -9.19 27.90
N GLY A 133 -12.19 -8.76 26.63
CA GLY A 133 -12.92 -7.57 26.17
C GLY A 133 -12.41 -6.94 24.85
N ASP A 134 -13.16 -7.23 23.77
CA ASP A 134 -13.13 -6.57 22.45
C ASP A 134 -13.09 -5.03 22.55
N THR A 135 -11.96 -4.36 22.26
CA THR A 135 -11.83 -3.10 21.46
C THR A 135 -10.41 -2.51 21.50
N ASP A 136 -10.02 -1.85 20.40
CA ASP A 136 -8.65 -1.62 19.94
C ASP A 136 -7.94 -0.37 20.51
N LEU A 137 -7.04 -0.49 21.51
CA LEU A 137 -5.88 0.41 21.75
C LEU A 137 -4.97 -0.10 22.91
N PRO A 138 -3.63 0.04 22.85
CA PRO A 138 -2.72 -0.45 23.91
C PRO A 138 -2.76 0.43 25.18
N ARG A 139 -2.81 -0.21 26.36
CA ARG A 139 -2.84 0.43 27.71
C ARG A 139 -1.88 1.60 27.92
N PHE A 140 -0.72 1.59 27.27
CA PHE A 140 0.28 2.66 27.36
C PHE A 140 -0.24 4.03 26.88
N LEU A 141 -1.13 4.10 25.89
CA LEU A 141 -1.65 5.39 25.43
C LEU A 141 -2.64 6.03 26.42
N GLU A 142 -3.07 5.30 27.45
CA GLU A 142 -3.90 5.83 28.54
C GLU A 142 -3.08 6.69 29.53
N ASP A 143 -1.83 6.31 29.79
CA ASP A 143 -0.92 7.04 30.69
C ASP A 143 -0.25 8.25 30.01
N PHE A 144 -0.29 8.30 28.68
CA PHE A 144 0.46 9.25 27.86
C PHE A 144 -0.47 9.97 26.87
N PRO A 145 -1.16 11.05 27.30
CA PRO A 145 -2.11 11.71 26.43
C PRO A 145 -1.40 12.26 25.19
N ILE A 146 -2.00 12.00 24.03
CA ILE A 146 -1.48 12.39 22.73
C ILE A 146 -1.48 13.91 22.63
N SER A 147 -0.29 14.50 22.53
CA SER A 147 -0.08 15.94 22.32
C SER A 147 -0.27 16.33 20.86
N SER A 148 0.24 15.53 19.92
CA SER A 148 0.09 15.78 18.49
C SER A 148 0.30 14.51 17.69
N LYS A 149 -0.43 14.36 16.58
CA LYS A 149 -0.19 13.33 15.56
C LYS A 149 0.67 13.92 14.45
N GLN A 150 1.77 13.26 14.10
CA GLN A 150 2.57 13.61 12.92
C GLN A 150 2.01 12.89 11.66
N PRO A 151 2.40 13.32 10.44
CA PRO A 151 2.01 12.63 9.22
C PRO A 151 2.36 11.14 9.30
N THR A 152 1.44 10.29 8.83
CA THR A 152 1.69 8.85 8.76
C THR A 152 2.69 8.58 7.64
N GLU A 153 3.58 7.64 7.83
CA GLU A 153 4.57 7.22 6.83
C GLU A 153 4.25 5.80 6.35
N VAL A 154 4.41 5.53 5.06
CA VAL A 154 4.40 4.18 4.52
C VAL A 154 5.83 3.77 4.20
N VAL A 155 6.27 2.68 4.79
CA VAL A 155 7.58 2.07 4.57
C VAL A 155 7.36 0.83 3.70
N VAL A 156 7.84 0.90 2.46
CA VAL A 156 7.81 -0.23 1.53
C VAL A 156 9.00 -1.14 1.83
N LYS A 157 8.72 -2.39 2.23
CA LYS A 157 9.75 -3.39 2.55
C LYS A 157 9.89 -4.49 1.50
N SER A 158 8.86 -4.71 0.69
CA SER A 158 8.92 -5.71 -0.36
C SER A 158 9.90 -5.32 -1.47
N GLN A 159 10.88 -6.17 -1.73
CA GLN A 159 11.84 -6.00 -2.83
C GLN A 159 11.18 -5.95 -4.21
N ILE A 160 10.12 -6.75 -4.43
CA ILE A 160 9.34 -6.73 -5.68
C ILE A 160 8.71 -5.35 -5.86
N LEU A 161 8.06 -4.83 -4.82
CA LEU A 161 7.39 -3.53 -4.88
C LEU A 161 8.39 -2.37 -5.00
N LEU A 162 9.53 -2.45 -4.32
CA LEU A 162 10.62 -1.47 -4.45
C LEU A 162 11.12 -1.36 -5.89
N ASN A 163 11.32 -2.50 -6.56
CA ASN A 163 11.76 -2.52 -7.95
C ASN A 163 10.70 -1.92 -8.89
N ILE A 164 9.42 -2.22 -8.66
CA ILE A 164 8.31 -1.63 -9.43
C ILE A 164 8.30 -0.10 -9.27
N ILE A 165 8.37 0.40 -8.02
CA ILE A 165 8.37 1.85 -7.75
C ILE A 165 9.56 2.52 -8.43
N ARG A 166 10.76 1.93 -8.35
CA ARG A 166 11.98 2.46 -9.00
C ARG A 166 11.91 2.47 -10.52
N GLN A 167 11.19 1.52 -11.12
CA GLN A 167 10.99 1.49 -12.56
C GLN A 167 10.07 2.62 -13.04
N ILE A 168 9.06 2.96 -12.24
CA ILE A 168 8.05 3.97 -12.57
C ILE A 168 8.55 5.39 -12.23
N VAL A 169 9.19 5.55 -11.07
CA VAL A 169 9.62 6.84 -10.55
C VAL A 169 11.06 7.13 -10.97
N SER A 170 11.22 7.83 -12.10
CA SER A 170 12.54 8.20 -12.63
C SER A 170 13.19 9.36 -11.88
N TYR A 171 12.40 10.31 -11.37
CA TYR A 171 12.89 11.52 -10.71
C TYR A 171 11.95 11.99 -9.60
N TYR A 172 12.47 12.02 -8.36
CA TYR A 172 11.79 12.61 -7.21
C TYR A 172 12.79 12.97 -6.10
N PRO A 173 13.44 14.15 -6.16
CA PRO A 173 14.61 14.44 -5.34
C PRO A 173 14.33 14.56 -3.85
N SER A 174 13.10 14.92 -3.46
CA SER A 174 12.70 14.96 -2.05
C SER A 174 12.40 13.58 -1.46
N GLN A 175 12.52 12.51 -2.26
CA GLN A 175 12.31 11.14 -1.83
C GLN A 175 13.57 10.30 -2.04
N GLU A 176 14.04 9.66 -0.97
CA GLU A 176 15.05 8.62 -1.10
C GLU A 176 14.39 7.36 -1.66
N LEU A 177 14.72 7.04 -2.91
CA LEU A 177 14.25 5.84 -3.62
C LEU A 177 15.27 4.71 -3.58
N THR A 178 16.47 4.95 -3.07
CA THR A 178 17.58 3.98 -2.93
C THR A 178 17.53 3.25 -1.58
N GLY A 179 18.20 2.09 -1.49
CA GLY A 179 18.30 1.30 -0.24
C GLY A 179 17.38 0.08 -0.19
N ASP A 180 17.24 -0.52 1.00
CA ASP A 180 16.46 -1.75 1.19
C ASP A 180 14.99 -1.50 1.55
N SER A 181 14.61 -0.22 1.72
CA SER A 181 13.24 0.22 1.94
C SER A 181 13.03 1.63 1.40
N ILE A 182 11.78 2.01 1.13
CA ILE A 182 11.41 3.38 0.74
C ILE A 182 10.36 3.88 1.72
N THR A 183 10.62 5.01 2.38
CA THR A 183 9.71 5.63 3.36
C THR A 183 9.06 6.86 2.77
N ILE A 184 7.74 6.86 2.63
CA ILE A 184 6.98 7.93 1.97
C ILE A 184 5.97 8.52 2.97
N LYS A 185 6.05 9.83 3.20
CA LYS A 185 5.15 10.52 4.15
C LYS A 185 3.81 10.87 3.51
N GLU A 186 2.73 10.88 4.30
CA GLU A 186 1.43 11.44 3.89
C GLU A 186 1.60 12.87 3.35
N PRO A 187 0.96 13.23 2.23
CA PRO A 187 -0.12 12.54 1.52
C PRO A 187 0.35 11.56 0.42
N TYR A 188 1.59 11.05 0.54
CA TYR A 188 2.23 10.11 -0.37
C TYR A 188 2.44 10.64 -1.79
N PRO A 189 3.04 11.84 -1.94
CA PRO A 189 2.99 12.58 -3.20
C PRO A 189 3.69 11.83 -4.36
N VAL A 190 4.81 11.14 -4.08
CA VAL A 190 5.52 10.28 -5.04
C VAL A 190 4.58 9.22 -5.63
N LEU A 191 3.82 8.51 -4.79
CA LEU A 191 2.91 7.46 -5.24
C LEU A 191 1.69 8.06 -5.96
N MET A 192 1.17 9.18 -5.46
CA MET A 192 -0.03 9.82 -6.00
C MET A 192 0.21 10.46 -7.37
N HIS A 193 1.39 11.05 -7.61
CA HIS A 193 1.79 11.57 -8.92
C HIS A 193 1.91 10.47 -9.97
N HIS A 194 2.24 9.26 -9.55
CA HIS A 194 2.43 8.08 -10.41
C HIS A 194 1.28 7.07 -10.32
N LEU A 195 0.12 7.47 -9.79
CA LEU A 195 -1.00 6.56 -9.55
C LEU A 195 -1.52 5.92 -10.83
N HIS A 196 -1.55 6.68 -11.94
CA HIS A 196 -1.97 6.16 -13.24
C HIS A 196 -1.01 5.08 -13.74
N ASP A 197 0.30 5.38 -13.74
CA ASP A 197 1.35 4.43 -14.14
C ASP A 197 1.28 3.13 -13.33
N LEU A 198 1.08 3.23 -12.00
CA LEU A 198 0.94 2.09 -11.10
C LEU A 198 -0.31 1.25 -11.41
N THR A 199 -1.44 1.90 -11.71
CA THR A 199 -2.70 1.21 -12.01
C THR A 199 -2.65 0.51 -13.38
N ASP A 200 -2.02 1.17 -14.35
CA ASP A 200 -1.84 0.64 -15.70
C ASP A 200 -0.91 -0.57 -15.68
N LEU A 201 0.21 -0.48 -14.93
CA LEU A 201 1.13 -1.60 -14.76
C LEU A 201 0.44 -2.82 -14.12
N LEU A 202 -0.41 -2.61 -13.11
CA LEU A 202 -1.18 -3.70 -12.52
C LEU A 202 -2.12 -4.36 -13.54
N SER A 203 -2.80 -3.54 -14.36
CA SER A 203 -3.74 -4.03 -15.36
C SER A 203 -3.03 -4.85 -16.44
N GLN A 204 -1.90 -4.34 -16.96
CA GLN A 204 -1.05 -5.03 -17.92
C GLN A 204 -0.50 -6.34 -17.34
N SER A 205 -0.01 -6.31 -16.10
CA SER A 205 0.56 -7.49 -15.44
C SER A 205 -0.47 -8.60 -15.25
N LYS A 206 -1.73 -8.24 -14.89
CA LYS A 206 -2.84 -9.20 -14.78
C LYS A 206 -3.21 -9.81 -16.12
N GLU A 207 -3.28 -9.00 -17.18
CA GLU A 207 -3.56 -9.49 -18.54
C GLU A 207 -2.47 -10.45 -19.03
N GLU A 208 -1.20 -10.11 -18.82
CA GLU A 208 -0.07 -10.98 -19.16
C GLU A 208 -0.08 -12.31 -18.39
N ALA A 209 -0.42 -12.28 -17.09
CA ALA A 209 -0.50 -13.48 -16.27
C ALA A 209 -1.62 -14.41 -16.77
N MET A 210 -2.79 -13.86 -17.13
CA MET A 210 -3.88 -14.60 -17.75
C MET A 210 -3.46 -15.23 -19.09
N GLN A 211 -2.76 -14.49 -19.94
CA GLN A 211 -2.36 -14.96 -21.26
C GLN A 211 -1.26 -16.05 -21.21
N LYS A 212 -0.39 -15.99 -20.21
CA LYS A 212 0.73 -16.93 -20.03
C LYS A 212 0.37 -18.13 -19.14
N SER A 213 -0.87 -18.24 -18.65
CA SER A 213 -1.30 -19.20 -17.63
C SER A 213 -0.32 -19.26 -16.45
N LYS A 214 0.27 -18.12 -16.12
CA LYS A 214 1.30 -18.04 -15.08
C LYS A 214 0.59 -17.77 -13.76
N GLU A 215 0.14 -18.85 -13.13
CA GLU A 215 -0.34 -18.81 -11.77
C GLU A 215 0.88 -18.80 -10.84
N TRP A 216 1.04 -17.73 -10.07
CA TRP A 216 2.01 -17.73 -8.98
C TRP A 216 1.40 -18.56 -7.84
N GLU A 217 2.03 -19.69 -7.53
CA GLU A 217 1.57 -20.59 -6.46
C GLU A 217 1.62 -19.91 -5.08
N ASP A 218 2.48 -18.90 -4.93
CA ASP A 218 2.66 -18.12 -3.69
C ASP A 218 2.47 -16.60 -3.95
N PRO A 219 1.50 -15.94 -3.28
CA PRO A 219 1.30 -14.50 -3.34
C PRO A 219 2.55 -13.67 -3.00
N ILE A 220 3.50 -14.21 -2.24
CA ILE A 220 4.76 -13.55 -1.84
C ILE A 220 5.67 -13.29 -3.04
N HIS A 221 5.52 -14.07 -4.10
CA HIS A 221 6.28 -13.94 -5.33
C HIS A 221 5.45 -13.32 -6.47
N ASP A 222 4.19 -12.98 -6.20
CA ASP A 222 3.30 -12.36 -7.18
C ASP A 222 3.45 -10.82 -7.17
N PRO A 223 4.03 -10.22 -8.23
CA PRO A 223 4.09 -8.77 -8.35
C PRO A 223 2.69 -8.12 -8.39
N CYS A 224 1.67 -8.83 -8.89
CA CYS A 224 0.31 -8.30 -8.94
C CYS A 224 -0.28 -8.16 -7.54
N HIS A 225 -0.10 -9.17 -6.67
CA HIS A 225 -0.50 -9.11 -5.26
C HIS A 225 0.13 -7.92 -4.53
N HIS A 226 1.44 -7.76 -4.66
CA HIS A 226 2.18 -6.68 -3.97
C HIS A 226 1.72 -5.29 -4.40
N LEU A 227 1.51 -5.09 -5.70
CA LEU A 227 1.02 -3.83 -6.24
C LEU A 227 -0.45 -3.59 -5.89
N GLN A 228 -1.27 -4.64 -5.84
CA GLN A 228 -2.66 -4.57 -5.40
C GLN A 228 -2.75 -4.12 -3.93
N VAL A 229 -1.94 -4.70 -3.03
CA VAL A 229 -1.84 -4.31 -1.61
C VAL A 229 -1.51 -2.82 -1.48
N LEU A 230 -0.57 -2.31 -2.28
CA LEU A 230 -0.23 -0.88 -2.30
C LEU A 230 -1.41 -0.01 -2.75
N LEU A 231 -2.05 -0.35 -3.86
CA LEU A 231 -3.16 0.45 -4.41
C LEU A 231 -4.38 0.44 -3.50
N ASP A 232 -4.67 -0.69 -2.86
CA ASP A 232 -5.76 -0.81 -1.87
C ASP A 232 -5.47 0.04 -0.62
N PHE A 233 -4.22 0.07 -0.17
CA PHE A 233 -3.79 0.97 0.90
C PHE A 233 -3.97 2.45 0.54
N LEU A 234 -3.67 2.85 -0.70
CA LEU A 234 -3.82 4.25 -1.16
C LEU A 234 -5.28 4.67 -1.38
N GLN A 235 -6.19 3.71 -1.55
CA GLN A 235 -7.57 3.95 -1.94
C GLN A 235 -8.35 4.94 -1.03
N PRO A 236 -8.22 4.90 0.31
CA PRO A 236 -8.86 5.88 1.18
C PRO A 236 -8.37 7.31 0.91
N THR A 237 -7.07 7.50 0.73
CA THR A 237 -6.47 8.82 0.43
C THR A 237 -6.90 9.31 -0.95
N ILE A 238 -6.96 8.42 -1.94
CA ILE A 238 -7.46 8.73 -3.28
C ILE A 238 -8.90 9.24 -3.20
N ARG A 239 -9.76 8.54 -2.46
CA ARG A 239 -11.18 8.91 -2.33
C ARG A 239 -11.36 10.24 -1.57
N LYS A 240 -10.57 10.47 -0.52
CA LYS A 240 -10.71 11.63 0.37
C LYS A 240 -10.06 12.90 -0.18
N VAL A 241 -8.89 12.79 -0.80
CA VAL A 241 -8.05 13.93 -1.19
C VAL A 241 -7.98 14.07 -2.71
N LEU A 242 -7.60 12.99 -3.40
CA LEU A 242 -7.27 13.07 -4.82
C LEU A 242 -8.51 13.31 -5.70
N ARG A 243 -9.57 12.50 -5.55
CA ARG A 243 -10.79 12.62 -6.37
C ARG A 243 -11.45 14.00 -6.24
N PRO A 244 -11.65 14.57 -5.03
CA PRO A 244 -12.17 15.93 -4.91
C PRO A 244 -11.25 16.98 -5.55
N THR A 245 -9.94 16.77 -5.53
CA THR A 245 -8.98 17.66 -6.17
C THR A 245 -9.13 17.60 -7.70
N GLN A 246 -9.11 16.40 -8.28
CA GLN A 246 -9.33 16.19 -9.72
C GLN A 246 -10.65 16.81 -10.20
N GLN A 247 -11.75 16.59 -9.46
CA GLN A 247 -13.04 17.20 -9.77
C GLN A 247 -13.03 18.74 -9.74
N LYS A 248 -12.18 19.37 -8.94
CA LYS A 248 -12.03 20.83 -8.94
C LYS A 248 -11.17 21.31 -10.12
N LEU A 249 -10.21 20.50 -10.55
CA LEU A 249 -9.33 20.79 -11.69
C LEU A 249 -10.05 20.60 -13.04
N GLU A 250 -11.00 19.67 -13.13
CA GLU A 250 -11.81 19.41 -14.34
C GLU A 250 -12.89 20.47 -14.59
N ARG A 251 -13.08 21.44 -13.68
CA ARG A 251 -14.07 22.52 -13.85
C ARG A 251 -13.66 23.47 -14.97
N PRO A 252 -14.61 24.16 -15.62
CA PRO A 252 -14.31 25.17 -16.64
C PRO A 252 -13.36 26.27 -16.17
N VAL A 253 -13.43 26.60 -14.87
CA VAL A 253 -12.44 27.40 -14.17
C VAL A 253 -11.81 26.50 -13.10
N PRO A 254 -10.59 25.97 -13.34
CA PRO A 254 -9.91 25.09 -12.40
C PRO A 254 -9.66 25.80 -11.08
N VAL A 255 -9.92 25.11 -9.96
CA VAL A 255 -9.67 25.63 -8.61
C VAL A 255 -8.82 24.62 -7.85
N VAL A 256 -7.86 25.11 -7.07
CA VAL A 256 -6.99 24.28 -6.23
C VAL A 256 -6.91 24.89 -4.83
N THR A 257 -6.76 24.05 -3.81
CA THR A 257 -6.50 24.46 -2.43
C THR A 257 -5.00 24.39 -2.15
N PHE A 258 -4.50 25.23 -1.23
CA PHE A 258 -3.07 25.19 -0.84
C PHE A 258 -2.63 23.77 -0.44
N ASP A 259 -3.47 23.06 0.32
CA ASP A 259 -3.22 21.69 0.77
C ASP A 259 -3.15 20.64 -0.35
N THR A 260 -3.55 20.99 -1.57
CA THR A 260 -3.57 20.09 -2.73
C THR A 260 -2.70 20.59 -3.88
N LEU A 261 -1.98 21.71 -3.69
CA LEU A 261 -1.06 22.24 -4.70
C LEU A 261 0.02 21.23 -5.04
N TRP A 262 0.44 20.43 -4.05
CA TRP A 262 1.44 19.40 -4.24
C TRP A 262 1.07 18.43 -5.36
N TYR A 263 -0.22 18.15 -5.55
CA TYR A 263 -0.66 17.24 -6.59
C TYR A 263 -0.43 17.81 -8.01
N MET A 264 -0.53 19.13 -8.20
CA MET A 264 -0.30 19.77 -9.50
C MET A 264 1.17 19.97 -9.85
N TYR A 265 2.05 19.96 -8.85
CA TYR A 265 3.44 20.38 -8.99
C TYR A 265 4.38 19.18 -8.93
N ARG A 266 4.30 18.29 -9.91
CA ARG A 266 5.19 17.13 -9.93
C ARG A 266 6.65 17.58 -10.22
N PRO A 267 7.63 17.13 -9.42
CA PRO A 267 9.03 17.38 -9.73
C PRO A 267 9.42 16.85 -11.11
N GLY A 268 10.22 17.62 -11.85
CA GLY A 268 10.64 17.31 -13.21
C GLY A 268 9.67 17.78 -14.32
N GLU A 269 8.53 18.39 -13.96
CA GLU A 269 7.61 18.97 -14.94
C GLU A 269 7.87 20.47 -15.20
N ASP A 270 7.57 20.89 -16.43
CA ASP A 270 7.62 22.28 -16.85
C ASP A 270 6.39 23.05 -16.34
N LEU A 271 6.65 24.19 -15.71
CA LEU A 271 5.63 25.10 -15.19
C LEU A 271 5.64 26.39 -15.97
N TYR A 272 4.45 26.83 -16.38
CA TYR A 272 4.22 28.10 -17.05
C TYR A 272 3.34 28.97 -16.17
N PHE A 273 3.78 30.19 -15.87
CA PHE A 273 2.98 31.13 -15.12
C PHE A 273 2.99 32.52 -15.76
N LYS A 274 1.83 33.16 -15.71
CA LYS A 274 1.65 34.52 -16.22
C LYS A 274 1.98 35.51 -15.10
N SER A 275 3.10 36.21 -15.23
CA SER A 275 3.51 37.24 -14.27
C SER A 275 2.85 38.57 -14.64
N THR A 276 1.97 39.08 -13.76
CA THR A 276 1.38 40.43 -13.90
C THR A 276 2.24 41.52 -13.25
N ARG A 277 3.38 41.16 -12.66
CA ARG A 277 4.25 42.08 -11.91
C ARG A 277 5.07 43.02 -12.80
N VAL A 278 5.20 42.70 -14.09
CA VAL A 278 5.91 43.52 -15.07
C VAL A 278 4.91 44.11 -16.05
N VAL A 279 5.10 45.37 -16.45
CA VAL A 279 4.26 46.02 -17.47
C VAL A 279 4.35 45.21 -18.77
N GLY A 280 3.26 44.51 -19.10
CA GLY A 280 3.15 43.59 -20.23
C GLY A 280 2.96 42.14 -19.78
N ASP A 281 1.96 41.48 -20.36
CA ASP A 281 1.68 40.05 -20.12
C ASP A 281 2.88 39.20 -20.57
N LYS A 282 3.70 38.76 -19.62
CA LYS A 282 4.80 37.81 -19.85
C LYS A 282 4.45 36.44 -19.29
N ILE A 283 4.68 35.42 -20.11
CA ILE A 283 4.67 34.02 -19.67
C ILE A 283 6.10 33.68 -19.28
N GLU A 284 6.29 33.30 -18.02
CA GLU A 284 7.55 32.78 -17.51
C GLU A 284 7.44 31.25 -17.46
N ALA A 285 8.55 30.58 -17.77
CA ALA A 285 8.68 29.13 -17.71
C ALA A 285 9.73 28.78 -16.66
N GLY A 286 9.48 27.73 -15.89
CA GLY A 286 10.42 27.15 -14.94
C GLY A 286 10.22 25.65 -14.83
N VAL A 287 11.20 24.95 -14.27
CA VAL A 287 11.09 23.51 -14.01
C VAL A 287 10.87 23.33 -12.51
N MET A 288 9.89 22.52 -12.12
CA MET A 288 9.72 22.16 -10.70
C MET A 288 10.87 21.23 -10.29
N THR A 289 11.81 21.74 -9.51
CA THR A 289 12.97 20.94 -9.09
C THR A 289 12.65 20.10 -7.87
N GLU A 290 12.08 20.70 -6.83
CA GLU A 290 11.86 20.04 -5.55
C GLU A 290 10.56 20.50 -4.92
N MET A 291 9.91 19.58 -4.22
CA MET A 291 8.74 19.85 -3.41
C MET A 291 8.97 19.37 -1.99
N SER A 292 8.81 20.29 -1.04
CA SER A 292 8.75 19.97 0.39
C SER A 292 7.40 20.36 0.95
N LEU A 293 6.78 19.42 1.66
CA LEU A 293 5.56 19.63 2.44
C LEU A 293 5.86 19.91 3.91
N GLU A 294 7.14 19.93 4.30
CA GLU A 294 7.52 20.27 5.65
C GLU A 294 7.32 21.78 5.88
N PRO A 295 6.78 22.19 7.04
CA PRO A 295 6.72 23.60 7.38
C PRO A 295 8.14 24.19 7.30
N ILE A 296 8.27 25.36 6.67
CA ILE A 296 9.53 26.11 6.70
C ILE A 296 9.74 26.60 8.13
N GLU A 297 10.36 25.77 8.96
CA GLU A 297 10.84 26.17 10.27
C GLU A 297 11.99 27.16 10.05
N ASP A 298 11.74 28.44 10.38
CA ASP A 298 12.72 29.52 10.49
C ASP A 298 13.02 30.35 9.21
N ALA A 299 12.10 31.27 8.89
CA ALA A 299 12.44 32.55 8.24
C ALA A 299 12.40 33.73 9.25
N GLY A 300 12.64 33.44 10.53
CA GLY A 300 12.42 34.34 11.67
C GLY A 300 13.68 34.65 12.47
N LYS A 301 14.85 34.74 11.83
CA LYS A 301 16.04 35.39 12.37
C LYS A 301 16.66 36.30 11.31
N ARG A 302 16.08 37.49 11.14
CA ARG A 302 16.75 38.68 10.64
C ARG A 302 16.27 39.90 11.41
#